data_AF-A0A0N5BGL4-F1
#
_entry.id   AF-A0A0N5BGL4-F1
#
_cell.length_a   1.000
_cell.length_b   1.000
_cell.length_c   1.000
_cell.angle_alpha   90.00
_cell.angle_beta   90.00
_cell.angle_gamma   90.00
#
_symmetry.space_group_name_H-M   'P 1'
#
loop_
_entity.id
_entity.type
_entity.pdbx_description
1 polymer ?
#
loop_
_entity_poly.entity_id
_entity_poly.type
_entity_poly.pdbx_seq_one_letter_code
_entity_poly.pdbx_strand_id
1 'polypeptide(L)'
;MLSKRNIRAIMLYELKCGTNVAKTTKRINESFGENLVNFYTVQEWFNKFKKGNENLEDEEHERDENVLENDKLRQTVGSNSRTTVKNFSEDINVSESTIFFISKT
;
A
#
# COMPACT_ATOMS: atom_id res chain seq x y z
N MET A 1 6.36 -21.94 -9.40
CA MET A 1 5.40 -21.08 -8.67
C MET A 1 5.09 -19.86 -9.54
N LEU A 2 3.83 -19.47 -9.73
CA LEU A 2 3.51 -18.26 -10.51
C LEU A 2 3.94 -17.02 -9.73
N SER A 3 4.69 -16.12 -10.37
CA SER A 3 5.00 -14.81 -9.78
C SER A 3 3.76 -13.90 -9.81
N LYS A 4 3.72 -12.90 -8.92
CA LYS A 4 2.66 -11.88 -8.93
C LYS A 4 2.54 -11.19 -10.28
N ARG A 5 3.68 -10.86 -10.89
CA ARG A 5 3.75 -10.25 -12.23
C ARG A 5 3.06 -11.12 -13.30
N ASN A 6 3.30 -12.44 -13.27
CA ASN A 6 2.67 -13.37 -14.22
C ASN A 6 1.15 -13.45 -14.02
N ILE A 7 0.68 -13.45 -12.77
CA ILE A 7 -0.75 -13.43 -12.46
C ILE A 7 -1.40 -12.16 -13.01
N ARG A 8 -0.77 -10.99 -12.82
CA ARG A 8 -1.25 -9.70 -13.34
C ARG A 8 -1.27 -9.67 -14.87
N ALA A 9 -0.26 -10.25 -15.52
CA ALA A 9 -0.24 -10.39 -16.98
C ALA A 9 -1.42 -11.21 -17.51
N ILE A 10 -1.77 -12.32 -16.82
CA ILE A 10 -2.95 -13.13 -17.15
C ILE A 10 -4.24 -12.34 -16.95
N MET A 11 -4.36 -11.58 -15.86
CA MET A 11 -5.52 -10.70 -15.62
C MET A 11 -5.67 -9.66 -16.75
N LEU A 12 -4.57 -9.04 -17.18
CA LEU A 12 -4.59 -8.07 -18.30
C LEU A 12 -5.01 -8.73 -19.61
N TYR A 13 -4.49 -9.93 -19.90
CA TYR A 13 -4.89 -10.71 -21.08
C TYR A 13 -6.39 -11.02 -21.07
N GLU A 14 -6.92 -11.55 -19.96
CA GLU A 14 -8.35 -11.87 -19.82
C GLU A 14 -9.25 -10.63 -19.95
N LEU A 15 -8.80 -9.48 -19.45
CA LEU A 15 -9.50 -8.21 -19.66
C LEU A 15 -9.54 -7.83 -21.15
N LYS A 16 -8.42 -7.96 -21.88
CA LYS A 16 -8.35 -7.69 -23.33
C LYS A 16 -9.20 -8.68 -24.15
N CYS A 17 -9.39 -9.90 -23.65
CA CYS A 17 -10.34 -10.87 -24.21
C CYS A 17 -11.82 -10.56 -23.90
N GLY A 18 -12.11 -9.50 -23.13
CA GLY A 18 -13.48 -9.12 -22.76
C GLY A 18 -14.11 -10.00 -21.68
N THR A 19 -13.29 -10.77 -20.94
CA THR A 19 -13.77 -11.61 -19.85
C THR A 19 -14.15 -10.75 -18.63
N ASN A 20 -15.14 -11.18 -17.84
CA ASN A 20 -15.48 -10.51 -16.58
C ASN A 20 -14.61 -11.00 -15.40
N VAL A 21 -14.65 -10.24 -14.29
CA VAL A 21 -13.83 -10.50 -13.08
C VAL A 21 -14.12 -11.89 -12.48
N ALA A 22 -15.39 -12.27 -12.36
CA ALA A 22 -15.78 -13.54 -11.74
C ALA A 22 -15.25 -14.75 -12.54
N LYS A 23 -15.40 -14.71 -13.86
CA LYS A 23 -14.93 -15.76 -14.77
C LYS A 23 -13.40 -15.82 -14.82
N THR A 24 -12.73 -14.68 -14.77
CA THR A 24 -11.26 -14.60 -14.69
C THR A 24 -10.74 -15.21 -13.39
N THR A 25 -11.34 -14.85 -12.24
CA THR A 25 -10.99 -15.40 -10.93
C THR A 25 -11.12 -16.92 -10.91
N LYS A 26 -12.26 -17.43 -11.39
CA LYS A 26 -12.53 -18.87 -11.49
C LYS A 26 -11.49 -19.58 -12.36
N ARG A 27 -11.23 -19.07 -13.58
CA ARG A 27 -10.25 -19.66 -14.51
C ARG A 27 -8.85 -19.72 -13.94
N ILE A 28 -8.40 -18.65 -13.27
CA ILE A 28 -7.06 -18.61 -12.66
C ILE A 28 -6.96 -19.68 -11.56
N ASN A 29 -7.95 -19.75 -10.67
CA ASN A 29 -7.93 -20.71 -9.56
C ASN A 29 -8.08 -22.18 -10.05
N GLU A 30 -8.85 -22.42 -11.11
CA GLU A 30 -8.97 -23.76 -11.71
C GLU A 30 -7.71 -24.19 -12.45
N SER A 31 -6.99 -23.26 -13.09
CA SER A 31 -5.85 -23.60 -13.95
C SER A 31 -4.50 -23.62 -13.22
N PHE A 32 -4.32 -22.73 -12.23
CA PHE A 32 -3.01 -22.47 -11.63
C PHE A 32 -2.92 -22.79 -10.14
N GLY A 33 -4.04 -23.18 -9.52
CA GLY A 33 -4.09 -23.61 -8.12
C GLY A 33 -5.29 -23.03 -7.38
N GLU A 34 -5.91 -23.85 -6.54
CA GLU A 34 -7.07 -23.45 -5.76
C GLU A 34 -6.74 -22.24 -4.88
N ASN A 35 -7.63 -21.25 -4.87
CA ASN A 35 -7.50 -20.01 -4.08
C ASN A 35 -6.21 -19.20 -4.34
N LEU A 36 -5.60 -19.32 -5.53
CA LEU A 36 -4.42 -18.54 -5.91
C LEU A 36 -4.71 -17.03 -5.92
N VAL A 37 -5.89 -16.63 -6.38
CA VAL A 37 -6.32 -15.24 -6.44
C VAL A 37 -7.70 -15.03 -5.82
N ASN A 38 -7.85 -13.89 -5.15
CA ASN A 38 -9.13 -13.41 -4.64
C ASN A 38 -9.85 -12.57 -5.72
N PHE A 39 -11.18 -12.67 -5.76
CA PHE A 39 -12.05 -11.82 -6.58
C PHE A 39 -11.73 -10.33 -6.42
N TYR A 40 -11.54 -9.85 -5.18
CA TYR A 40 -11.25 -8.43 -4.93
C TYR A 40 -9.94 -7.99 -5.60
N THR A 41 -8.90 -8.81 -5.52
CA THR A 41 -7.62 -8.55 -6.18
C THR A 41 -7.79 -8.47 -7.70
N VAL A 42 -8.51 -9.40 -8.31
CA VAL A 42 -8.78 -9.37 -9.76
C VAL A 42 -9.56 -8.10 -10.13
N GLN A 43 -10.53 -7.69 -9.31
CA GLN A 43 -11.33 -6.48 -9.53
C GLN A 43 -10.48 -5.20 -9.49
N GLU A 44 -9.60 -5.05 -8.50
CA GLU A 44 -8.70 -3.90 -8.39
C GLU A 44 -7.79 -3.77 -9.61
N TRP A 45 -7.17 -4.88 -10.03
CA TRP A 45 -6.31 -4.91 -11.21
C TRP A 45 -7.09 -4.59 -12.48
N PHE A 46 -8.31 -5.12 -12.64
CA PHE A 46 -9.19 -4.76 -13.76
C PHE A 46 -9.51 -3.27 -13.79
N ASN A 47 -9.78 -2.66 -12.63
CA ASN A 47 -10.04 -1.23 -12.54
C ASN A 47 -8.80 -0.41 -12.90
N LYS A 48 -7.61 -0.85 -12.46
CA LYS A 48 -6.32 -0.22 -12.80
C LYS A 48 -6.07 -0.25 -14.32
N PHE A 49 -6.24 -1.42 -14.94
CA PHE A 49 -6.08 -1.59 -16.39
C PHE A 49 -7.11 -0.79 -17.20
N LYS A 50 -8.37 -0.75 -16.76
CA LYS A 50 -9.41 0.07 -17.41
C LYS A 50 -9.13 1.57 -17.36
N LYS A 51 -8.36 2.04 -16.37
CA LYS A 51 -7.87 3.42 -16.28
C LYS A 51 -6.65 3.68 -17.17
N GLY A 52 -6.20 2.69 -17.95
CA GLY A 52 -5.06 2.79 -18.86
C GLY A 52 -3.70 2.46 -18.23
N ASN A 53 -3.66 2.10 -16.95
CA ASN A 53 -2.42 1.73 -16.27
C ASN A 53 -2.16 0.23 -16.44
N GLU A 54 -1.44 -0.15 -17.50
CA GLU A 54 -1.02 -1.54 -17.79
C GLU A 54 0.28 -1.96 -17.08
N ASN A 55 0.79 -1.17 -16.11
CA ASN A 55 1.98 -1.55 -15.36
C ASN A 55 1.70 -2.77 -14.48
N LEU A 56 2.49 -3.83 -14.65
CA LEU A 56 2.35 -5.09 -13.93
C LEU A 56 3.09 -5.10 -12.58
N GLU A 57 3.94 -4.11 -12.35
CA GLU A 57 4.64 -3.97 -11.07
C GLU A 57 3.75 -3.29 -10.04
N ASP A 58 4.04 -3.57 -8.77
CA ASP A 58 3.49 -2.73 -7.71
C ASP A 58 4.05 -1.33 -7.89
N GLU A 59 3.20 -0.32 -7.77
CA GLU A 59 3.70 1.04 -7.63
C GLU A 59 4.54 1.07 -6.37
N GLU A 60 5.73 1.66 -6.49
CA GLU A 60 6.57 1.91 -5.32
C GLU A 60 5.67 2.67 -4.35
N HIS A 61 5.31 2.01 -3.25
CA HIS A 61 4.65 2.68 -2.16
C HIS A 61 5.75 3.54 -1.58
N GLU A 62 5.92 4.76 -2.11
CA GLU A 62 6.53 5.84 -1.37
C GLU A 62 5.80 5.83 -0.03
N ARG A 63 6.45 5.24 0.99
CA ARG A 63 5.97 5.39 2.36
C ARG A 63 5.98 6.89 2.54
N ASP A 64 4.80 7.49 2.66
CA ASP A 64 4.62 8.95 2.82
C ASP A 64 5.85 9.52 3.52
N GLU A 65 6.69 10.22 2.75
CA GLU A 65 7.95 10.78 3.21
C GLU A 65 7.68 12.00 4.09
N ASN A 66 6.88 11.83 5.14
CA ASN A 66 6.89 12.70 6.32
C ASN A 66 8.20 12.57 7.11
N VAL A 67 9.29 12.11 6.49
CA VAL A 67 10.66 12.11 7.02
C VAL A 67 11.10 13.55 7.29
N LEU A 68 10.74 14.50 6.42
CA LEU A 68 11.09 15.91 6.62
C LEU A 68 10.36 16.52 7.84
N GLU A 69 9.11 16.14 8.08
CA GLU A 69 8.35 16.58 9.26
C GLU A 69 8.85 15.88 10.53
N ASN A 70 9.18 14.59 10.44
CA ASN A 70 9.82 13.82 11.51
C ASN A 70 11.18 14.37 11.91
N ASP A 71 12.03 14.78 10.96
CA ASP A 71 13.34 15.33 11.29
C ASP A 71 13.24 16.71 11.97
N LYS A 72 12.27 17.55 11.57
CA LYS A 72 11.94 18.78 12.30
C LYS A 72 11.43 18.49 13.72
N LEU A 73 10.53 17.50 13.85
CA LEU A 73 10.03 17.03 15.14
C LEU A 73 11.16 16.50 16.04
N ARG A 74 12.08 15.69 15.48
CA ARG A 74 13.26 15.16 16.19
C ARG A 74 14.22 16.26 16.62
N GLN A 75 14.48 17.25 15.77
CA GLN A 75 15.34 18.39 16.13
C GLN A 75 14.74 19.21 17.28
N THR A 76 13.41 19.37 17.28
CA THR A 76 12.68 20.10 18.32
C THR A 76 12.65 19.32 19.64
N VAL A 77 12.37 18.02 19.60
CA VAL A 77 12.35 17.14 20.78
C VAL A 77 13.75 16.94 21.38
N GLY A 78 14.77 16.79 20.54
CA GLY A 78 16.17 16.64 20.99
C GLY A 78 16.72 17.90 21.67
N SER A 79 16.21 19.07 21.32
CA SER A 79 16.60 20.35 21.93
C SER A 79 15.90 20.60 23.29
N ASN A 80 14.72 19.99 23.51
CA ASN A 80 13.92 20.15 24.73
C ASN A 80 13.73 18.81 25.46
N SER A 81 14.82 18.28 26.01
CA SER A 81 14.84 16.98 26.72
C SER A 81 14.06 16.92 28.05
N ARG A 82 13.23 17.92 28.36
CA ARG A 82 12.60 18.06 29.69
C ARG A 82 11.09 18.29 29.67
N THR A 83 10.46 18.36 28.51
CA THR A 83 9.00 18.56 28.45
C THR A 83 8.30 17.22 28.23
N THR A 84 7.51 16.81 29.22
CA THR A 84 6.70 15.58 29.20
C THR A 84 5.81 15.55 27.96
N VAL A 85 5.72 14.39 27.29
CA VAL A 85 4.96 14.11 26.04
C VAL A 85 3.58 14.78 26.01
N LYS A 86 2.92 14.91 27.16
CA LYS A 86 1.60 15.53 27.32
C LYS A 86 1.56 17.02 26.93
N ASN A 87 2.62 17.79 27.21
CA ASN A 87 2.66 19.21 26.87
C ASN A 87 2.99 19.42 25.37
N PHE A 88 3.72 18.51 24.74
CA PHE A 88 4.08 18.60 23.32
C PHE A 88 2.89 18.33 22.38
N SER A 89 1.93 17.53 22.82
CA SER A 89 0.68 17.25 22.08
C SER A 89 -0.17 18.50 21.90
N GLU A 90 -0.20 19.42 22.88
CA GLU A 90 -1.00 20.63 22.83
C GLU A 90 -0.39 21.69 21.88
N ASP A 91 0.94 21.72 21.78
CA ASP A 91 1.66 22.72 20.98
C ASP A 91 1.79 22.36 19.49
N ILE A 92 1.77 21.06 19.12
CA ILE A 92 2.10 20.62 17.75
C ILE A 92 0.90 20.00 16.98
N ASN A 93 -0.28 19.84 17.60
CA ASN A 93 -1.46 19.21 16.96
C ASN A 93 -1.15 17.86 16.28
N VAL A 94 -0.14 17.14 16.79
CA VAL A 94 0.26 15.81 16.34
C VAL A 94 -0.11 14.84 17.46
N SER A 95 -0.75 13.72 17.10
CA SER A 95 -1.24 12.73 18.05
C SER A 95 -0.11 12.21 18.96
N GLU A 96 -0.41 12.04 20.26
CA GLU A 96 0.51 11.48 21.26
C GLU A 96 1.14 10.15 20.81
N SER A 97 0.40 9.35 20.03
CA SER A 97 0.85 8.08 19.44
C SER A 97 2.07 8.24 18.53
N THR A 98 2.11 9.32 17.73
CA THR A 98 3.20 9.63 16.81
C THR A 98 4.43 10.10 17.58
N ILE A 99 4.25 10.91 18.63
CA ILE A 99 5.34 11.40 19.49
C ILE A 99 6.00 10.25 20.26
N PHE A 100 5.20 9.32 20.80
CA PHE A 100 5.71 8.15 21.51
C PHE A 100 6.53 7.21 20.61
N PHE A 101 6.13 7.07 19.34
CA PHE A 101 6.86 6.23 18.38
C PHE A 101 8.23 6.82 18.03
N ILE A 102 8.32 8.14 17.89
CA ILE A 102 9.55 8.86 17.57
C ILE A 102 10.54 8.84 18.75
N SER A 103 10.08 8.96 19.99
CA SER A 103 10.97 9.00 21.17
C SER A 103 11.67 7.66 21.50
N LYS A 104 11.17 6.55 20.94
CA LYS A 104 11.64 5.20 21.21
C LYS A 104 12.63 4.66 20.16
N THR A 105 12.92 5.43 19.11
CA THR A 105 13.88 5.10 18.05
C THR A 105 15.15 5.92 18.20
#